data_AF-A0A0Q9N2Y9-F1
#
_entry.id   AF-A0A0Q9N2Y9-F1
#
_cell.length_a   1.000
_cell.length_b   1.000
_cell.length_c   1.000
_cell.angle_alpha   90.00
_cell.angle_beta   90.00
_cell.angle_gamma   90.00
#
_symmetry.space_group_name_H-M   'P 1'
#
loop_
_entity.id
_entity.type
_entity.pdbx_description
1 polymer ?
#
loop_
_entity_poly.entity_id
_entity_poly.type
_entity_poly.pdbx_seq_one_letter_code
_entity_poly.pdbx_strand_id
1 'polypeptide(L)'
;MPQLYKAMASVVKVAVGPATGNRIARIIRQGGIIPEGVEQAKLDQLEALGLIEQVTIEATPTEEEAAAAEATAKAAAEAEAKAAADAKAAAEAEAKAKATATAKSTPAK
;
A
#
# COMPACT_ATOMS: atom_id res chain seq x y z
N MET A 1 -6.90 18.59 12.55
CA MET A 1 -7.54 17.55 11.73
C MET A 1 -8.49 16.76 12.63
N PRO A 2 -9.69 16.37 12.18
CA PRO A 2 -10.56 15.52 12.99
C PRO A 2 -9.87 14.17 13.22
N GLN A 3 -9.62 13.83 14.49
CA GLN A 3 -9.06 12.53 14.85
C GLN A 3 -10.19 11.51 14.83
N LEU A 4 -10.14 10.57 13.88
CA LEU A 4 -11.12 9.50 13.80
C LEU A 4 -10.61 8.29 14.59
N TYR A 5 -11.49 7.68 15.38
CA TYR A 5 -11.19 6.43 16.08
C TYR A 5 -12.16 5.35 15.62
N LYS A 6 -11.66 4.13 15.48
CA LYS A 6 -12.43 2.94 15.10
C LYS A 6 -12.41 1.93 16.24
N ALA A 7 -13.57 1.36 16.57
CA ALA A 7 -13.69 0.32 17.57
C ALA A 7 -13.12 -1.01 17.03
N MET A 8 -12.15 -1.60 17.74
CA MET A 8 -11.62 -2.93 17.43
C MET A 8 -12.28 -4.02 18.27
N ALA A 9 -12.69 -3.69 19.49
CA ALA A 9 -13.44 -4.62 20.33
C ALA A 9 -14.87 -4.84 19.83
N SER A 10 -15.43 -6.03 20.10
CA SER A 10 -16.81 -6.41 19.75
C SER A 10 -17.83 -5.35 20.18
N VAL A 11 -17.63 -4.77 21.36
CA VAL A 11 -18.49 -3.75 21.95
C VAL A 11 -17.62 -2.75 22.73
N VAL A 12 -17.71 -1.46 22.39
CA VAL A 12 -17.09 -0.35 23.12
C VAL A 12 -18.19 0.56 23.65
N LYS A 13 -18.18 0.83 24.96
CA LYS A 13 -19.09 1.79 25.60
C LYS A 13 -18.37 3.10 25.81
N VAL A 14 -18.87 4.16 25.19
CA VAL A 14 -18.34 5.52 25.33
C VAL A 14 -19.38 6.44 25.95
N ALA A 15 -18.92 7.43 26.71
CA ALA A 15 -19.76 8.51 27.19
C ALA A 15 -19.51 9.75 26.33
N VAL A 16 -20.57 10.24 25.68
CA VAL A 16 -20.52 11.38 24.76
C VAL A 16 -21.20 12.57 25.43
N GLY A 17 -20.50 13.69 25.48
CA GLY A 17 -21.04 14.94 26.04
C GLY A 17 -20.02 15.71 26.88
N PRO A 18 -20.37 16.93 27.29
CA PRO A 18 -19.47 17.82 28.02
C PRO A 18 -19.11 17.26 29.40
N ALA A 19 -17.94 17.67 29.91
CA ALA A 19 -17.41 17.12 31.14
C ALA A 19 -18.31 17.37 32.37
N THR A 20 -18.94 18.54 32.41
CA THR A 20 -19.76 19.08 33.51
C THR A 20 -21.27 19.01 33.25
N GLY A 21 -21.71 18.39 32.15
CA GLY A 21 -23.12 18.31 31.78
C GLY A 21 -23.63 16.88 31.67
N ASN A 22 -24.83 16.73 31.09
CA ASN A 22 -25.41 15.41 30.89
C ASN A 22 -24.64 14.66 29.78
N ARG A 23 -24.17 13.45 30.10
CA ARG A 23 -23.44 12.60 29.15
C ARG A 23 -24.30 11.43 28.72
N ILE A 24 -24.29 11.13 27.43
CA ILE A 24 -25.05 10.04 26.85
C ILE A 24 -24.10 8.86 26.64
N ALA A 25 -24.47 7.70 27.19
CA ALA A 25 -23.74 6.47 26.90
C ALA A 25 -24.10 5.97 25.50
N ARG A 26 -23.09 5.76 24.65
CA ARG A 26 -23.24 5.17 23.33
C ARG A 26 -22.47 3.87 23.26
N ILE A 27 -23.13 2.86 22.68
CA ILE A 27 -22.54 1.55 22.45
C ILE A 27 -22.14 1.48 20.97
N ILE A 28 -20.88 1.18 20.74
CA ILE A 28 -20.28 1.07 19.41
C ILE A 28 -19.87 -0.38 19.23
N ARG A 29 -20.29 -0.98 18.12
CA ARG A 29 -19.86 -2.34 17.76
C ARG A 29 -18.53 -2.29 17.02
N GLN A 30 -17.86 -3.43 16.95
CA GLN A 30 -16.63 -3.60 16.18
C GLN A 30 -16.75 -3.00 14.77
N GLY A 31 -15.70 -2.29 14.36
CA GLY A 31 -15.63 -1.56 13.10
C GLY A 31 -16.37 -0.22 13.08
N GLY A 32 -17.16 0.09 14.11
CA GLY A 32 -17.88 1.36 14.24
C GLY A 32 -16.96 2.54 14.56
N ILE A 33 -17.36 3.72 14.11
CA ILE A 33 -16.64 4.98 14.34
C ILE A 33 -17.03 5.56 15.70
N ILE A 34 -16.05 6.04 16.45
CA ILE A 34 -16.27 6.74 17.72
C ILE A 34 -16.76 8.16 17.45
N PRO A 35 -17.90 8.56 18.04
CA PRO A 35 -18.42 9.91 17.86
C PRO A 35 -17.53 10.94 18.55
N GLU A 36 -17.55 12.15 18.02
CA GLU A 36 -16.92 13.30 18.64
C GLU A 36 -17.61 13.66 19.98
N GLY A 37 -16.87 14.31 20.87
CA GLY A 37 -17.36 14.69 22.20
C GLY A 37 -17.19 13.60 23.27
N VAL A 38 -16.37 12.58 23.00
CA VAL A 38 -15.81 11.70 24.05
C VAL A 38 -14.60 12.42 24.67
N GLU A 39 -14.42 12.27 25.97
CA GLU A 39 -13.32 12.89 26.70
C GLU A 39 -11.96 12.30 26.29
N GLN A 40 -10.97 13.16 26.01
CA GLN A 40 -9.69 12.75 25.43
C GLN A 40 -8.93 11.74 26.30
N ALA A 41 -8.85 12.00 27.61
CA ALA A 41 -8.22 11.07 28.57
C ALA A 41 -8.87 9.67 28.56
N LYS A 42 -10.12 9.55 28.11
CA LYS A 42 -10.80 8.26 27.96
C LYS A 42 -10.52 7.60 26.63
N LEU A 43 -10.36 8.36 25.56
CA LEU A 43 -9.87 7.84 24.28
C LEU A 43 -8.47 7.25 24.45
N ASP A 44 -7.57 7.97 25.12
CA ASP A 44 -6.20 7.49 25.37
C ASP A 44 -6.18 6.17 26.16
N GLN A 45 -7.09 6.03 27.15
CA GLN A 45 -7.23 4.79 27.90
C GLN A 45 -7.78 3.65 27.05
N LEU A 46 -8.77 3.92 26.20
CA LEU A 46 -9.34 2.90 25.31
C LEU A 46 -8.31 2.44 24.27
N GLU A 47 -7.46 3.35 23.80
CA GLU A 47 -6.36 3.06 22.89
C GLU A 47 -5.27 2.25 23.57
N ALA A 48 -4.86 2.63 24.79
CA ALA A 48 -3.90 1.87 25.60
C ALA A 48 -4.40 0.44 25.92
N LEU A 49 -5.71 0.24 26.00
CA LEU A 49 -6.34 -1.07 26.19
C LEU A 49 -6.54 -1.85 24.88
N GLY A 50 -6.17 -1.28 23.73
CA GLY A 50 -6.34 -1.89 22.40
C GLY A 50 -7.82 -2.08 22.00
N LEU A 51 -8.74 -1.35 22.62
CA LEU A 51 -10.17 -1.44 22.33
C LEU A 51 -10.57 -0.60 21.11
N ILE A 52 -9.78 0.44 20.84
CA ILE A 52 -9.99 1.38 19.75
C ILE A 52 -8.64 1.65 19.07
N GLU A 53 -8.68 2.05 17.81
CA GLU A 53 -7.50 2.41 17.03
C GLU A 53 -7.73 3.78 16.40
N GLN A 54 -6.71 4.63 16.42
CA GLN A 54 -6.74 5.90 15.71
C GLN A 54 -6.65 5.62 14.21
N VAL A 55 -7.73 5.92 13.50
CA VAL A 55 -7.76 5.89 12.05
C VAL A 55 -7.51 7.31 11.57
N THR A 56 -6.27 7.59 11.21
CA THR A 56 -5.99 8.78 10.41
C THR A 56 -6.68 8.57 9.08
N ILE A 57 -7.75 9.34 8.82
CA ILE A 57 -8.17 9.56 7.45
C ILE A 57 -7.07 10.44 6.84
N GLU A 58 -5.94 9.83 6.48
CA GLU A 58 -5.31 10.25 5.25
C GLU A 58 -6.44 10.12 4.23
N ALA A 59 -6.82 11.25 3.63
CA ALA A 59 -7.71 11.23 2.48
C ALA A 59 -7.31 10.02 1.65
N THR A 60 -8.30 9.20 1.27
CA THR A 60 -8.15 8.20 0.20
C THR A 60 -7.02 8.63 -0.73
N PRO A 61 -6.02 7.77 -1.05
CA PRO A 61 -5.08 8.14 -2.10
C PRO A 61 -5.94 8.62 -3.26
N THR A 62 -5.85 9.92 -3.52
CA THR A 62 -6.60 10.57 -4.57
C THR A 62 -6.29 9.77 -5.84
N GLU A 63 -7.24 9.59 -6.75
CA GLU A 63 -7.06 8.80 -7.99
C GLU A 63 -5.78 9.15 -8.79
N GLU A 64 -5.12 10.27 -8.50
CA GLU A 64 -3.79 10.64 -8.96
C GLU A 64 -2.64 9.69 -8.54
N GLU A 65 -2.61 9.14 -7.32
CA GLU A 65 -1.52 8.23 -6.90
C GLU A 65 -1.65 6.83 -7.49
N ALA A 66 -2.89 6.36 -7.72
CA ALA A 66 -3.14 5.12 -8.43
C ALA A 66 -2.70 5.21 -9.90
N ALA A 67 -2.95 6.35 -10.55
CA ALA A 67 -2.50 6.60 -11.92
C ALA A 67 -0.97 6.68 -12.04
N ALA A 68 -0.28 7.27 -11.05
CA ALA A 68 1.19 7.33 -11.03
C ALA A 68 1.83 5.95 -10.83
N ALA A 69 1.25 5.10 -9.99
CA ALA A 69 1.70 3.72 -9.78
C ALA A 69 1.44 2.83 -11.01
N GLU A 70 0.30 2.99 -11.69
CA GLU A 70 -0.01 2.25 -12.91
C GLU A 70 0.88 2.70 -14.10
N ALA A 71 1.17 3.99 -14.21
CA ALA A 71 2.08 4.53 -15.23
C ALA A 71 3.53 4.03 -15.04
N THR A 72 4.01 3.97 -13.80
CA THR A 72 5.36 3.47 -13.49
C THR A 72 5.47 1.95 -13.69
N ALA A 73 4.43 1.17 -13.38
CA ALA A 73 4.39 -0.26 -13.66
C ALA A 73 4.40 -0.57 -15.17
N LYS A 74 3.66 0.20 -15.96
CA LYS A 74 3.61 0.01 -17.42
C LYS A 74 4.94 0.38 -18.10
N ALA A 75 5.60 1.46 -17.63
CA ALA A 75 6.92 1.86 -18.12
C ALA A 75 8.03 0.85 -17.75
N ALA A 76 7.97 0.25 -16.55
CA ALA A 76 8.91 -0.80 -16.14
C ALA A 76 8.75 -2.08 -16.99
N ALA A 77 7.50 -2.48 -17.28
CA ALA A 77 7.22 -3.65 -18.12
C ALA A 77 7.69 -3.47 -19.59
N GLU A 78 7.55 -2.26 -20.16
CA GLU A 78 8.06 -1.97 -21.50
C GLU A 78 9.60 -1.91 -21.56
N ALA A 79 10.26 -1.47 -20.49
CA ALA A 79 11.72 -1.45 -20.41
C ALA A 79 12.32 -2.86 -20.32
N GLU A 80 11.72 -3.75 -19.51
CA GLU A 80 12.15 -5.16 -19.44
C GLU A 80 11.92 -5.91 -20.76
N ALA A 81 10.82 -5.64 -21.47
CA ALA A 81 10.54 -6.26 -22.76
C ALA A 81 11.57 -5.88 -23.84
N LYS A 82 12.03 -4.62 -23.87
CA LYS A 82 13.11 -4.18 -24.78
C LYS A 82 14.47 -4.77 -24.40
N ALA A 83 14.81 -4.81 -23.12
CA ALA A 83 16.07 -5.39 -22.66
C ALA A 83 16.18 -6.90 -22.98
N ALA A 84 15.07 -7.64 -22.86
CA ALA A 84 15.03 -9.06 -23.22
C ALA A 84 15.16 -9.30 -24.74
N ALA A 85 14.61 -8.41 -25.57
CA ALA A 85 14.74 -8.49 -27.03
C ALA A 85 16.18 -8.21 -27.51
N ASP A 86 16.84 -7.19 -26.96
CA ASP A 86 18.23 -6.84 -27.28
C ASP A 86 19.21 -7.93 -26.82
N ALA A 87 19.01 -8.52 -25.64
CA ALA A 87 19.85 -9.62 -25.15
C ALA A 87 19.76 -10.87 -26.05
N LYS A 88 18.57 -11.16 -26.60
CA LYS A 88 18.38 -12.29 -27.52
C LYS A 88 19.02 -12.05 -28.88
N ALA A 89 18.98 -10.81 -29.39
CA ALA A 89 19.63 -10.43 -30.64
C ALA A 89 21.17 -10.48 -30.55
N ALA A 90 21.75 -10.07 -29.42
CA ALA A 90 23.19 -10.16 -29.18
C ALA A 90 23.68 -11.62 -29.12
N ALA A 91 22.93 -12.51 -28.48
CA ALA A 91 23.28 -13.93 -28.37
C ALA A 91 23.24 -14.66 -29.73
N GLU A 92 22.28 -14.34 -30.61
CA GLU A 92 22.22 -14.91 -31.96
C GLU A 92 23.31 -14.37 -32.90
N ALA A 93 23.72 -13.12 -32.74
CA ALA A 93 24.83 -12.53 -33.50
C ALA A 93 26.18 -13.18 -33.13
N GLU A 94 26.42 -13.45 -31.85
CA GLU A 94 27.66 -14.08 -31.37
C GLU A 94 27.74 -15.58 -31.77
N ALA A 95 26.60 -16.27 -31.80
CA ALA A 95 26.53 -17.67 -32.26
C ALA A 95 26.85 -17.81 -33.76
N LYS A 96 26.39 -16.88 -34.60
CA LYS A 96 26.72 -16.87 -36.04
C LYS A 96 28.18 -16.53 -36.30
N ALA A 97 28.79 -15.64 -35.51
CA ALA A 97 30.21 -15.31 -35.65
C ALA A 97 31.13 -16.51 -35.33
N LYS A 98 30.83 -17.29 -34.28
CA LYS A 98 31.61 -18.50 -33.93
C LYS A 98 31.49 -19.63 -34.97
N ALA A 99 30.33 -19.78 -35.62
CA ALA A 99 30.13 -20.76 -36.69
C ALA A 99 30.92 -20.42 -37.97
N THR A 100 31.08 -19.13 -38.30
CA THR A 100 31.87 -18.72 -39.47
C THR A 100 33.39 -18.76 -39.24
N ALA A 101 33.85 -18.67 -37.99
CA ALA A 101 35.26 -18.79 -37.64
C ALA A 101 35.76 -20.25 -37.67
N THR A 102 34.90 -21.22 -37.32
CA THR A 102 35.24 -22.65 -37.37
C THR A 102 35.23 -23.22 -38.79
N ALA A 103 34.42 -22.67 -39.70
CA ALA A 103 34.39 -23.09 -41.11
C ALA A 103 35.61 -22.63 -41.94
N LYS A 104 36.43 -21.70 -41.43
CA LYS A 104 37.61 -21.17 -42.13
C LYS A 104 38.94 -21.77 -41.64
N SER A 105 38.91 -22.67 -40.66
CA SER A 105 40.11 -23.19 -39.98
C SER A 105 40.42 -24.67 -40.26
N THR A 106 39.74 -25.33 -41.21
CA THR A 106 40.24 -26.58 -41.78
C THR A 106 40.99 -26.28 -43.08
N PRO A 107 42.32 -26.06 -43.06
CA PRO A 107 43.11 -26.32 -44.24
C PRO A 107 43.03 -27.83 -44.51
N ALA A 108 42.43 -28.17 -45.63
CA ALA A 108 42.57 -29.49 -46.21
C ALA A 108 44.06 -29.72 -46.51
N LYS A 109 44.68 -30.67 -45.80
CA LYS A 109 45.78 -31.46 -46.33
C LYS A 109 45.94 -32.76 -45.56
#